data_AF-X1NC98-F1
#
_entry.id   AF-X1NC98-F1
#
_cell.length_a   1.000
_cell.length_b   1.000
_cell.length_c   1.000
_cell.angle_alpha   90.00
_cell.angle_beta   90.00
_cell.angle_gamma   90.00
#
_symmetry.space_group_name_H-M   'P 1'
#
loop_
_entity.id
_entity.type
_entity.pdbx_description
1 polymer ?
#
loop_
_entity_poly.entity_id
_entity_poly.type
_entity_poly.pdbx_seq_one_letter_code
_entity_poly.pdbx_strand_id
1 'polypeptide(L)'
;GKQFGLLVLAFQKWGDKEELKEDPLKYLYKLYVKINRAAEEDPCLDSKARLIFKQMEKGDERILEYWQKFRTLSIKKYEEIYNRLGISFDVYSGESQYNEYMKKIIREIKDKKLWQSSQGAKIIDLQEYNLNIALLKKEDGSTLYLTRDIAAADERCQKYHFDKMLYVVGTDQKLHFGQLFKILELLERKWASRCVHVDFGRVQGMSTRKGKTIFLEDLLDEGQKRGLEKMKTNLEKFSQLKNARLTADICGLSAIIFADLSSKRIK
;
A
#
# COMPACT_ATOMS: atom_id res chain seq x y z
N GLY A 1 10.04 -1.72 -5.32
CA GLY A 1 10.27 -0.80 -6.44
C GLY A 1 11.32 0.25 -6.10
N LYS A 2 11.55 1.25 -6.97
CA LYS A 2 12.58 2.32 -6.80
C LYS A 2 12.57 2.97 -5.42
N GLN A 3 11.39 3.20 -4.85
CA GLN A 3 11.24 3.83 -3.53
C GLN A 3 11.97 3.07 -2.41
N PHE A 4 12.04 1.74 -2.50
CA PHE A 4 12.83 0.95 -1.56
C PHE A 4 14.34 1.20 -1.73
N GLY A 5 14.82 1.30 -2.98
CA GLY A 5 16.22 1.61 -3.26
C GLY A 5 16.64 2.98 -2.72
N LEU A 6 15.76 3.99 -2.82
CA LEU A 6 15.97 5.30 -2.19
C LEU A 6 16.06 5.19 -0.67
N LEU A 7 15.18 4.38 -0.05
CA LEU A 7 15.17 4.20 1.40
C LEU A 7 16.43 3.50 1.92
N VAL A 8 16.91 2.46 1.23
CA VAL A 8 18.19 1.80 1.56
C VAL A 8 19.34 2.79 1.42
N LEU A 9 19.39 3.56 0.34
CA LEU A 9 20.43 4.58 0.14
C LEU A 9 20.40 5.64 1.24
N ALA A 10 19.20 6.07 1.66
CA ALA A 10 19.01 7.01 2.75
C ALA A 10 19.54 6.44 4.07
N PHE A 11 19.21 5.18 4.37
CA PHE A 11 19.67 4.50 5.58
C PHE A 11 21.19 4.25 5.55
N GLN A 12 21.78 3.94 4.41
CA GLN A 12 23.24 3.83 4.29
C GLN A 12 23.95 5.17 4.52
N LYS A 13 23.33 6.29 4.15
CA LYS A 13 23.92 7.64 4.28
C LYS A 13 23.69 8.27 5.65
N TRP A 14 22.51 8.07 6.25
CA TRP A 14 22.06 8.79 7.43
C TRP A 14 21.35 7.90 8.46
N GLY A 15 21.39 6.58 8.26
CA GLY A 15 20.68 5.61 9.09
C GLY A 15 21.31 5.46 10.47
N ASP A 16 20.44 5.40 11.46
CA ASP A 16 20.72 5.08 12.84
C ASP A 16 19.92 3.82 13.20
N LYS A 17 20.61 2.84 13.80
CA LYS A 17 20.01 1.54 14.13
C LYS A 17 19.09 1.61 15.35
N GLU A 18 19.32 2.54 16.27
CA GLU A 18 18.50 2.72 17.46
C GLU A 18 17.24 3.54 17.15
N GLU A 19 17.35 4.65 16.39
CA GLU A 19 16.14 5.38 15.93
C GLU A 19 15.21 4.46 15.09
N LEU A 20 15.79 3.57 14.29
CA LEU A 20 15.02 2.59 13.51
C LEU A 20 14.27 1.58 14.38
N LYS A 21 14.78 1.24 15.57
CA LYS A 21 14.11 0.29 16.48
C LYS A 21 13.01 0.97 17.28
N GLU A 22 13.21 2.22 17.68
CA GLU A 22 12.25 2.98 18.51
C GLU A 22 10.95 3.28 17.75
N ASP A 23 11.04 3.89 16.57
CA ASP A 23 9.88 4.16 15.73
C ASP A 23 10.20 3.91 14.24
N PRO A 24 10.12 2.65 13.79
CA PRO A 24 10.50 2.29 12.44
C PRO A 24 9.72 3.06 11.36
N LEU A 25 8.42 3.31 11.56
CA LEU A 25 7.59 3.94 10.53
C LEU A 25 7.90 5.43 10.39
N LYS A 26 7.92 6.18 11.51
CA LYS A 26 8.24 7.62 11.46
C LYS A 26 9.69 7.84 11.04
N TYR A 27 10.60 7.00 11.51
CA TYR A 27 12.02 7.10 11.14
C TYR A 27 12.28 6.81 9.66
N LEU A 28 11.73 5.72 9.12
CA LEU A 28 11.86 5.41 7.69
C LEU A 28 11.17 6.49 6.83
N TYR A 29 10.06 7.07 7.28
CA TYR A 29 9.44 8.22 6.61
C TYR A 29 10.33 9.47 6.62
N LYS A 30 10.97 9.79 7.76
CA LYS A 30 11.94 10.90 7.88
C LYS A 30 13.10 10.72 6.89
N LEU A 31 13.66 9.51 6.79
CA LEU A 31 14.70 9.18 5.82
C LEU A 31 14.19 9.29 4.37
N TYR A 32 12.97 8.81 4.11
CA TYR A 32 12.33 8.91 2.80
C TYR A 32 12.16 10.37 2.34
N VAL A 33 11.67 11.25 3.19
CA VAL A 33 11.53 12.68 2.86
C VAL A 33 12.90 13.30 2.61
N LYS A 34 13.88 12.99 3.46
CA LYS A 34 15.25 13.52 3.33
C LYS A 34 15.92 13.11 2.03
N ILE A 35 15.83 11.84 1.62
CA ILE A 35 16.45 11.37 0.37
C ILE A 35 15.73 11.90 -0.87
N ASN A 36 14.40 12.05 -0.84
CA ASN A 36 13.68 12.62 -1.98
C ASN A 36 14.07 14.08 -2.21
N ARG A 37 14.19 14.88 -1.14
CA ARG A 37 14.71 16.25 -1.24
C ARG A 37 16.14 16.29 -1.79
N ALA A 38 17.02 15.41 -1.30
CA ALA A 38 18.39 15.33 -1.81
C ALA A 38 18.44 14.90 -3.29
N ALA A 39 17.51 14.04 -3.74
CA ALA A 39 17.44 13.57 -5.12
C ALA A 39 16.92 14.64 -6.10
N GLU A 40 16.21 15.68 -5.62
CA GLU A 40 15.88 16.86 -6.42
C GLU A 40 17.13 17.70 -6.74
N GLU A 41 18.13 17.68 -5.84
CA GLU A 41 19.38 18.43 -5.98
C GLU A 41 20.51 17.61 -6.64
N ASP A 42 20.52 16.28 -6.45
CA ASP A 42 21.50 15.35 -7.04
C ASP A 42 20.81 14.22 -7.84
N PRO A 43 20.69 14.36 -9.18
CA PRO A 43 20.15 13.33 -10.06
C PRO A 43 20.90 11.99 -10.00
N CYS A 44 22.15 11.95 -9.53
CA CYS A 44 22.92 10.71 -9.38
C CYS A 44 22.29 9.76 -8.35
N LEU A 45 21.57 10.30 -7.35
CA LEU A 45 20.89 9.51 -6.33
C LEU A 45 19.77 8.65 -6.92
N ASP A 46 19.06 9.15 -7.93
CA ASP A 46 17.98 8.43 -8.58
C ASP A 46 18.52 7.20 -9.35
N SER A 47 19.66 7.36 -10.01
CA SER A 47 20.40 6.28 -10.69
C SER A 47 20.92 5.23 -9.70
N LYS A 48 21.49 5.67 -8.56
CA LYS A 48 21.95 4.77 -7.48
C LYS A 48 20.81 3.96 -6.88
N ALA A 49 19.67 4.59 -6.62
CA ALA A 49 18.48 3.90 -6.10
C ALA A 49 17.94 2.84 -7.05
N ARG A 50 17.95 3.11 -8.36
CA ARG A 50 17.60 2.11 -9.39
C ARG A 50 18.58 0.94 -9.41
N LEU A 51 19.88 1.21 -9.24
CA LEU A 51 20.90 0.17 -9.15
C LEU A 51 20.68 -0.74 -7.93
N ILE A 52 20.41 -0.17 -6.75
CA ILE A 52 20.09 -0.93 -5.54
C ILE A 52 18.85 -1.80 -5.74
N PHE A 53 17.80 -1.24 -6.36
CA PHE A 53 16.60 -2.02 -6.65
C PHE A 53 16.90 -3.20 -7.61
N LYS A 54 17.74 -2.99 -8.62
CA LYS A 54 18.18 -4.06 -9.54
C LYS A 54 19.03 -5.13 -8.82
N GLN A 55 19.86 -4.75 -7.86
CA GLN A 55 20.61 -5.69 -7.01
C GLN A 55 19.67 -6.55 -6.18
N MET A 56 18.65 -5.95 -5.58
CA MET A 56 17.60 -6.67 -4.84
C MET A 56 16.87 -7.68 -5.73
N GLU A 57 16.50 -7.30 -6.96
CA GLU A 57 15.84 -8.21 -7.92
C GLU A 57 16.74 -9.38 -8.35
N LYS A 58 18.06 -9.19 -8.32
CA LYS A 58 19.05 -10.23 -8.58
C LYS A 58 19.35 -11.10 -7.36
N GLY A 59 18.76 -10.82 -6.20
CA GLY A 59 18.95 -11.60 -4.99
C GLY A 59 20.19 -11.23 -4.18
N ASP A 60 20.69 -9.99 -4.28
CA ASP A 60 21.81 -9.53 -3.44
C ASP A 60 21.45 -9.63 -1.95
N GLU A 61 22.13 -10.52 -1.23
CA GLU A 61 21.85 -10.84 0.17
C GLU A 61 21.93 -9.62 1.08
N ARG A 62 22.90 -8.72 0.86
CA ARG A 62 23.08 -7.52 1.71
C ARG A 62 21.92 -6.56 1.55
N ILE A 63 21.41 -6.40 0.33
CA ILE A 63 20.25 -5.54 0.05
C ILE A 63 18.97 -6.21 0.55
N LEU A 64 18.86 -7.53 0.42
CA LEU A 64 17.74 -8.30 0.94
C LEU A 64 17.65 -8.25 2.47
N GLU A 65 18.77 -8.23 3.19
CA GLU A 65 18.78 -8.04 4.65
C GLU A 65 18.13 -6.71 5.06
N TYR A 66 18.47 -5.60 4.39
CA TYR A 66 17.80 -4.32 4.62
C TYR A 66 16.30 -4.41 4.34
N TRP A 67 15.93 -5.08 3.24
CA TRP A 67 14.53 -5.26 2.86
C TRP A 67 13.75 -6.03 3.93
N GLN A 68 14.28 -7.19 4.35
CA GLN A 68 13.67 -8.03 5.37
C GLN A 68 13.56 -7.27 6.69
N LYS A 69 14.60 -6.54 7.10
CA LYS A 69 14.60 -5.77 8.33
C LYS A 69 13.56 -4.66 8.32
N PHE A 70 13.54 -3.82 7.29
CA PHE A 70 12.57 -2.73 7.19
C PHE A 70 11.15 -3.27 7.13
N ARG A 71 10.92 -4.31 6.33
CA ARG A 71 9.60 -4.96 6.21
C ARG A 71 9.12 -5.52 7.54
N THR A 72 9.97 -6.27 8.25
CA THR A 72 9.61 -6.91 9.53
C THR A 72 9.25 -5.86 10.59
N LEU A 73 10.07 -4.83 10.73
CA LEU A 73 9.82 -3.75 11.69
C LEU A 73 8.55 -2.96 11.33
N SER A 74 8.31 -2.72 10.04
CA SER A 74 7.11 -2.02 9.58
C SER A 74 5.85 -2.84 9.82
N ILE A 75 5.88 -4.15 9.56
CA ILE A 75 4.74 -5.05 9.82
C ILE A 75 4.40 -5.09 11.31
N LYS A 76 5.41 -5.22 12.18
CA LYS A 76 5.17 -5.19 13.63
C LYS A 76 4.47 -3.90 14.07
N LYS A 77 4.91 -2.76 13.55
CA LYS A 77 4.26 -1.47 13.86
C LYS A 77 2.86 -1.36 13.26
N TYR A 78 2.62 -1.91 12.07
CA TYR A 78 1.28 -2.01 11.50
C TYR A 78 0.36 -2.89 12.35
N GLU A 79 0.82 -4.05 12.83
CA GLU A 79 0.06 -4.92 13.73
C GLU A 79 -0.38 -4.17 14.99
N GLU A 80 0.51 -3.39 15.62
CA GLU A 80 0.16 -2.57 16.79
C GLU A 80 -0.97 -1.58 16.48
N ILE A 81 -0.89 -0.85 15.36
CA ILE A 81 -1.89 0.14 14.96
C ILE A 81 -3.22 -0.54 14.59
N TYR A 82 -3.18 -1.63 13.83
CA TYR A 82 -4.37 -2.37 13.44
C TYR A 82 -5.06 -3.03 14.63
N ASN A 83 -4.30 -3.61 15.57
CA ASN A 83 -4.86 -4.17 16.80
C ASN A 83 -5.57 -3.11 17.64
N ARG A 84 -5.03 -1.89 17.71
CA ARG A 84 -5.71 -0.75 18.37
C ARG A 84 -7.04 -0.41 17.70
N LEU A 85 -7.16 -0.57 16.38
CA LEU A 85 -8.40 -0.41 15.62
C LEU A 85 -9.33 -1.64 15.71
N GLY A 86 -8.93 -2.71 16.40
CA GLY A 86 -9.66 -3.98 16.45
C GLY A 86 -9.56 -4.81 15.17
N ILE A 87 -8.50 -4.62 14.38
CA ILE A 87 -8.25 -5.29 13.10
C ILE A 87 -7.06 -6.25 13.24
N SER A 88 -7.22 -7.49 12.79
CA SER A 88 -6.15 -8.47 12.62
C SER A 88 -6.13 -8.98 11.19
N PHE A 89 -4.95 -9.12 10.61
CA PHE A 89 -4.77 -9.71 9.27
C PHE A 89 -4.21 -11.12 9.36
N ASP A 90 -4.75 -12.05 8.59
CA ASP A 90 -4.20 -13.41 8.49
C ASP A 90 -2.87 -13.44 7.73
N VAL A 91 -2.72 -12.56 6.73
CA VAL A 91 -1.56 -12.55 5.83
C VAL A 91 -1.16 -11.13 5.44
N TYR A 92 0.09 -10.76 5.73
CA TYR A 92 0.73 -9.55 5.22
C TYR A 92 1.44 -9.83 3.88
N SER A 93 0.69 -9.85 2.79
CA SER A 93 1.25 -10.06 1.43
C SER A 93 1.98 -8.81 0.91
N GLY A 94 2.93 -8.98 -0.02
CA GLY A 94 3.63 -7.88 -0.67
C GLY A 94 3.90 -8.12 -2.15
N GLU A 95 4.00 -7.04 -2.93
CA GLU A 95 4.22 -7.09 -4.39
C GLU A 95 5.48 -7.85 -4.83
N SER A 96 6.48 -7.99 -3.95
CA SER A 96 7.73 -8.69 -4.24
C SER A 96 7.55 -10.20 -4.46
N GLN A 97 6.38 -10.77 -4.13
CA GLN A 97 6.12 -12.20 -4.21
C GLN A 97 5.73 -12.68 -5.62
N TYR A 98 5.43 -11.78 -6.56
CA TYR A 98 4.74 -12.14 -7.81
C TYR A 98 5.62 -12.21 -9.07
N ASN A 99 6.95 -12.09 -8.96
CA ASN A 99 7.85 -11.99 -10.13
C ASN A 99 7.75 -13.18 -11.10
N GLU A 100 7.71 -14.41 -10.60
CA GLU A 100 7.58 -15.59 -11.46
C GLU A 100 6.17 -15.74 -12.05
N TYR A 101 5.13 -15.45 -11.27
CA TYR A 101 3.74 -15.45 -11.74
C TYR A 101 3.55 -14.43 -12.87
N MET A 102 4.15 -13.24 -12.78
CA MET A 102 4.11 -12.25 -13.87
C MET A 102 4.65 -12.80 -15.19
N LYS A 103 5.76 -13.56 -15.17
CA LYS A 103 6.31 -14.16 -16.40
C LYS A 103 5.35 -15.16 -17.03
N LYS A 104 4.56 -15.88 -16.23
CA LYS A 104 3.53 -16.81 -16.72
C LYS A 104 2.38 -16.04 -17.37
N ILE A 105 1.84 -15.02 -16.69
CA ILE A 105 0.75 -14.18 -17.20
C ILE A 105 1.13 -13.50 -18.51
N ILE A 106 2.34 -12.94 -18.61
CA ILE A 106 2.80 -12.28 -19.84
C ILE A 106 2.89 -13.27 -21.02
N ARG A 107 3.30 -14.52 -20.77
CA ARG A 107 3.30 -15.57 -21.80
C ARG A 107 1.87 -15.90 -22.24
N GLU A 108 0.96 -16.10 -21.30
CA GLU A 108 -0.45 -16.39 -21.59
C GLU A 108 -1.12 -15.26 -22.41
N ILE A 109 -0.90 -14.00 -22.04
CA ILE A 109 -1.40 -12.82 -22.78
C ILE A 109 -0.84 -12.79 -24.21
N LYS A 110 0.43 -13.14 -24.38
CA LYS A 110 1.08 -13.20 -25.70
C LYS A 110 0.48 -14.33 -26.55
N ASP A 111 0.31 -15.52 -25.98
CA ASP A 111 -0.15 -16.71 -26.69
C ASP A 111 -1.62 -16.56 -27.12
N LYS A 112 -2.44 -15.93 -26.28
CA LYS A 112 -3.82 -15.54 -26.61
C LYS A 112 -3.93 -14.31 -27.53
N LYS A 113 -2.80 -13.71 -27.94
CA LYS A 113 -2.73 -12.52 -28.80
C LYS A 113 -3.57 -11.33 -28.28
N LEU A 114 -3.69 -11.19 -26.96
CA LEU A 114 -4.49 -10.13 -26.34
C LEU A 114 -3.81 -8.75 -26.37
N TRP A 115 -2.47 -8.73 -26.43
CA TRP A 115 -1.70 -7.49 -26.43
C TRP A 115 -1.23 -7.07 -27.82
N GLN A 116 -1.05 -5.78 -28.02
CA GLN A 116 -0.43 -5.18 -29.19
C GLN A 116 0.80 -4.35 -28.81
N SER A 117 1.67 -4.13 -29.79
CA SER A 117 2.84 -3.26 -29.60
C SER A 117 2.48 -1.85 -30.03
N SER A 118 2.73 -0.86 -29.17
CA SER A 118 2.55 0.55 -29.49
C SER A 118 3.74 1.33 -28.94
N GLN A 119 4.49 2.00 -29.81
CA GLN A 119 5.68 2.78 -29.45
C GLN A 119 6.68 1.99 -28.55
N GLY A 120 6.95 0.74 -28.90
CA GLY A 120 7.83 -0.14 -28.11
C GLY A 120 7.22 -0.70 -26.82
N ALA A 121 6.09 -0.16 -26.36
CA ALA A 121 5.35 -0.67 -25.21
C ALA A 121 4.37 -1.79 -25.59
N LYS A 122 3.93 -2.55 -24.58
CA LYS A 122 2.90 -3.59 -24.72
C LYS A 122 1.62 -3.16 -24.04
N ILE A 123 0.54 -3.11 -24.82
CA ILE A 123 -0.77 -2.63 -24.38
C ILE A 123 -1.87 -3.63 -24.70
N ILE A 124 -2.95 -3.62 -23.94
CA ILE A 124 -4.23 -4.25 -24.30
C ILE A 124 -5.22 -3.12 -24.58
N ASP A 125 -5.86 -3.17 -25.74
CA ASP A 125 -6.93 -2.22 -26.08
C ASP A 125 -8.23 -2.68 -25.44
N LEU A 126 -8.80 -1.85 -24.55
CA LEU A 126 -10.06 -2.11 -23.89
C LEU A 126 -11.08 -0.98 -24.17
N GLN A 127 -10.87 -0.20 -25.24
CA GLN A 127 -11.78 0.87 -25.62
C GLN A 127 -13.20 0.36 -25.91
N GLU A 128 -13.34 -0.84 -26.50
CA GLU A 128 -14.63 -1.49 -26.72
C GLU A 128 -15.42 -1.75 -25.43
N TYR A 129 -14.75 -1.77 -24.28
CA TYR A 129 -15.35 -1.94 -22.95
C TYR A 129 -15.46 -0.63 -22.18
N ASN A 130 -15.21 0.52 -22.80
CA ASN A 130 -15.11 1.84 -22.14
C ASN A 130 -14.02 1.89 -21.05
N LEU A 131 -12.92 1.14 -21.23
CA LEU A 131 -11.81 1.04 -20.26
C LEU A 131 -10.47 1.57 -20.79
N ASN A 132 -10.48 2.29 -21.91
CA ASN A 132 -9.29 2.86 -22.55
C ASN A 132 -8.20 1.80 -22.84
N ILE A 133 -6.96 2.25 -23.03
CA ILE A 133 -5.81 1.37 -23.27
C ILE A 133 -5.15 1.00 -21.94
N ALA A 134 -4.95 -0.29 -21.71
CA ALA A 134 -4.24 -0.81 -20.55
C ALA A 134 -2.77 -1.08 -20.88
N LEU A 135 -1.84 -0.40 -20.19
CA LEU A 135 -0.40 -0.59 -20.37
C LEU A 135 0.10 -1.73 -19.49
N LEU A 136 0.73 -2.75 -20.07
CA LEU A 136 1.26 -3.92 -19.34
C LEU A 136 2.77 -3.88 -19.16
N LYS A 137 3.47 -3.42 -20.20
CA LYS A 137 4.94 -3.37 -20.23
C LYS A 137 5.38 -2.08 -20.91
N LYS A 138 6.31 -1.37 -20.29
CA LYS A 138 6.95 -0.20 -20.90
C LYS A 138 7.97 -0.62 -21.97
N GLU A 139 8.43 0.36 -22.76
CA GLU A 139 9.49 0.19 -23.75
C GLU A 139 10.79 -0.36 -23.13
N ASP A 140 11.14 0.10 -21.93
CA ASP A 140 12.31 -0.38 -21.15
C ASP A 140 12.16 -1.83 -20.63
N GLY A 141 11.03 -2.47 -20.93
CA GLY A 141 10.73 -3.84 -20.56
C GLY A 141 10.25 -4.01 -19.12
N SER A 142 10.09 -2.94 -18.35
CA SER A 142 9.56 -3.02 -16.99
C SER A 142 8.05 -3.32 -16.99
N THR A 143 7.63 -4.23 -16.12
CA THR A 143 6.22 -4.58 -15.90
C THR A 143 5.55 -3.60 -14.95
N LEU A 144 4.30 -3.24 -15.24
CA LEU A 144 3.51 -2.31 -14.44
C LEU A 144 2.70 -2.99 -13.33
N TYR A 145 2.09 -2.17 -12.48
CA TYR A 145 1.23 -2.60 -11.37
C TYR A 145 0.10 -3.53 -11.83
N LEU A 146 -0.51 -3.26 -12.99
CA LEU A 146 -1.60 -4.08 -13.53
C LEU A 146 -1.18 -5.54 -13.76
N THR A 147 0.00 -5.79 -14.32
CA THR A 147 0.55 -7.15 -14.50
C THR A 147 0.79 -7.85 -13.17
N ARG A 148 1.20 -7.12 -12.12
CA ARG A 148 1.37 -7.68 -10.77
C ARG A 148 0.02 -8.05 -10.15
N ASP A 149 -0.99 -7.21 -10.32
CA ASP A 149 -2.30 -7.46 -9.74
C ASP A 149 -3.03 -8.63 -10.42
N ILE A 150 -2.84 -8.83 -11.73
CA ILE A 150 -3.30 -10.05 -12.42
C ILE A 150 -2.63 -11.28 -11.80
N ALA A 151 -1.31 -11.25 -11.65
CA ALA A 151 -0.55 -12.34 -11.05
C ALA A 151 -0.97 -12.62 -9.59
N ALA A 152 -1.23 -11.58 -8.80
CA ALA A 152 -1.69 -11.70 -7.43
C ALA A 152 -3.11 -12.26 -7.32
N ALA A 153 -4.02 -11.86 -8.23
CA ALA A 153 -5.37 -12.41 -8.27
C ALA A 153 -5.36 -13.91 -8.58
N ASP A 154 -4.51 -14.32 -9.54
CA ASP A 154 -4.28 -15.73 -9.90
C ASP A 154 -3.75 -16.57 -8.74
N GLU A 155 -2.71 -16.08 -8.06
CA GLU A 155 -2.09 -16.77 -6.92
C GLU A 155 -3.10 -16.92 -5.77
N ARG A 156 -3.87 -15.87 -5.46
CA ARG A 156 -4.93 -15.93 -4.45
C ARG A 156 -6.04 -16.91 -4.81
N CYS A 157 -6.44 -16.96 -6.09
CA CYS A 157 -7.45 -17.93 -6.53
C CYS A 157 -6.95 -19.36 -6.37
N GLN A 158 -5.70 -19.63 -6.75
CA GLN A 158 -5.09 -20.96 -6.62
C GLN A 158 -4.89 -21.36 -5.15
N LYS A 159 -4.51 -20.40 -4.31
CA LYS A 159 -4.22 -20.67 -2.90
C LYS A 159 -5.47 -20.84 -2.07
N TYR A 160 -6.46 -19.96 -2.24
CA TYR A 160 -7.63 -19.88 -1.35
C TYR A 160 -8.91 -20.41 -1.96
N HIS A 161 -8.97 -20.65 -3.27
CA HIS A 161 -10.17 -21.12 -3.97
C HIS A 161 -11.42 -20.29 -3.61
N PHE A 162 -11.27 -18.98 -3.53
CA PHE A 162 -12.28 -18.10 -2.96
C PHE A 162 -13.61 -18.10 -3.75
N ASP A 163 -14.70 -17.92 -3.02
CA ASP A 163 -16.03 -17.66 -3.60
C ASP A 163 -16.25 -16.17 -3.90
N LYS A 164 -15.53 -15.28 -3.20
CA LYS A 164 -15.57 -13.83 -3.41
C LYS A 164 -14.26 -13.18 -2.99
N MET A 165 -13.80 -12.18 -3.75
CA MET A 165 -12.62 -11.38 -3.42
C MET A 165 -12.97 -9.88 -3.48
N LEU A 166 -12.84 -9.19 -2.35
CA LEU A 166 -13.15 -7.76 -2.24
C LEU A 166 -11.85 -6.95 -2.25
N TYR A 167 -11.74 -6.01 -3.18
CA TYR A 167 -10.68 -5.02 -3.23
C TYR A 167 -11.20 -3.71 -2.65
N VAL A 168 -10.82 -3.38 -1.42
CA VAL A 168 -11.21 -2.13 -0.76
C VAL A 168 -10.16 -1.05 -1.06
N VAL A 169 -10.37 -0.26 -2.12
CA VAL A 169 -9.37 0.69 -2.64
C VAL A 169 -10.04 1.98 -3.11
N GLY A 170 -9.41 3.14 -2.92
CA GLY A 170 -9.98 4.44 -3.27
C GLY A 170 -10.48 4.55 -4.72
N THR A 171 -11.51 5.38 -4.93
CA THR A 171 -12.20 5.60 -6.22
C THR A 171 -11.27 5.99 -7.37
N ASP A 172 -10.12 6.61 -7.10
CA ASP A 172 -9.17 6.98 -8.17
C ASP A 172 -8.62 5.76 -8.93
N GLN A 173 -8.71 4.57 -8.34
CA GLN A 173 -8.26 3.31 -8.95
C GLN A 173 -9.39 2.59 -9.69
N LYS A 174 -10.56 3.21 -9.89
CA LYS A 174 -11.71 2.59 -10.55
C LYS A 174 -11.40 2.13 -11.98
N LEU A 175 -10.67 2.94 -12.76
CA LEU A 175 -10.24 2.54 -14.09
C LEU A 175 -9.29 1.33 -14.04
N HIS A 176 -8.33 1.35 -13.11
CA HIS A 176 -7.38 0.24 -12.92
C HIS A 176 -8.08 -1.08 -12.59
N PHE A 177 -9.02 -1.08 -11.65
CA PHE A 177 -9.77 -2.30 -11.31
C PHE A 177 -10.71 -2.74 -12.43
N GLY A 178 -11.32 -1.79 -13.16
CA GLY A 178 -12.09 -2.12 -14.36
C GLY A 178 -11.23 -2.83 -15.41
N GLN A 179 -10.04 -2.30 -15.69
CA GLN A 179 -9.06 -2.93 -16.60
C GLN A 179 -8.61 -4.30 -16.08
N LEU A 180 -8.29 -4.41 -14.79
CA LEU A 180 -7.86 -5.66 -14.15
C LEU A 180 -8.91 -6.76 -14.33
N PHE A 181 -10.16 -6.50 -13.95
CA PHE A 181 -11.23 -7.50 -14.03
C PHE A 181 -11.54 -7.87 -15.47
N LYS A 182 -11.56 -6.89 -16.39
CA LYS A 182 -11.76 -7.17 -17.81
C LYS A 182 -10.64 -8.03 -18.40
N ILE A 183 -9.38 -7.77 -18.04
CA ILE A 183 -8.26 -8.59 -18.51
C ILE A 183 -8.35 -10.02 -17.94
N LEU A 184 -8.76 -10.18 -16.69
CA LEU A 184 -8.99 -11.51 -16.11
C LEU A 184 -10.10 -12.28 -16.87
N GLU A 185 -11.17 -11.60 -17.29
CA GLU A 185 -12.21 -12.18 -18.13
C GLU A 185 -11.68 -12.59 -19.52
N LEU A 186 -10.88 -11.74 -20.17
CA LEU A 186 -10.24 -12.03 -21.46
C LEU A 186 -9.21 -13.18 -21.36
N LEU A 187 -8.63 -13.39 -20.18
CA LEU A 187 -7.83 -14.56 -19.83
C LEU A 187 -8.67 -15.79 -19.45
N GLU A 188 -9.99 -15.75 -19.69
CA GLU A 188 -10.95 -16.83 -19.44
C GLU A 188 -11.02 -17.27 -17.97
N ARG A 189 -10.67 -16.38 -17.05
CA ARG A 189 -10.77 -16.66 -15.61
C ARG A 189 -12.22 -16.56 -15.16
N LYS A 190 -12.92 -17.69 -15.12
CA LYS A 190 -14.34 -17.78 -14.70
C LYS A 190 -14.63 -17.15 -13.34
N TRP A 191 -13.63 -17.11 -12.45
CA TRP A 191 -13.73 -16.51 -11.12
C TRP A 191 -13.57 -14.97 -11.12
N ALA A 192 -13.24 -14.34 -12.26
CA ALA A 192 -13.10 -12.88 -12.35
C ALA A 192 -14.38 -12.14 -11.93
N SER A 193 -15.55 -12.71 -12.22
CA SER A 193 -16.86 -12.17 -11.80
C SER A 193 -17.08 -12.17 -10.28
N ARG A 194 -16.25 -12.90 -9.52
CA ARG A 194 -16.26 -12.95 -8.05
C ARG A 194 -15.41 -11.83 -7.43
N CYS A 195 -14.62 -11.12 -8.23
CA CYS A 195 -13.83 -9.99 -7.81
C CYS A 195 -14.68 -8.72 -7.80
N VAL A 196 -14.63 -7.97 -6.69
CA VAL A 196 -15.42 -6.73 -6.53
C VAL A 196 -14.51 -5.62 -6.05
N HIS A 197 -14.51 -4.49 -6.76
CA HIS A 197 -13.91 -3.26 -6.28
C HIS A 197 -14.91 -2.54 -5.37
N VAL A 198 -14.57 -2.44 -4.08
CA VAL A 198 -15.32 -1.69 -3.08
C VAL A 198 -14.61 -0.36 -2.88
N ASP A 199 -15.05 0.66 -3.61
CA ASP A 199 -14.40 1.96 -3.60
C ASP A 199 -14.87 2.90 -2.49
N PHE A 200 -14.01 3.88 -2.20
CA PHE A 200 -14.23 4.94 -1.23
C PHE A 200 -13.56 6.26 -1.68
N GLY A 201 -14.12 7.38 -1.24
CA GLY A 201 -13.64 8.73 -1.56
C GLY A 201 -12.34 9.10 -0.83
N ARG A 202 -11.70 10.19 -1.26
CA ARG A 202 -10.50 10.71 -0.59
C ARG A 202 -10.84 11.47 0.69
N VAL A 203 -10.01 11.30 1.71
CA VAL A 203 -9.96 12.22 2.85
C VAL A 203 -9.28 13.53 2.40
N GLN A 204 -9.98 14.65 2.54
CA GLN A 204 -9.46 15.97 2.18
C GLN A 204 -8.52 16.51 3.27
N GLY A 205 -7.59 17.39 2.89
CA GLY A 205 -6.73 18.13 3.84
C GLY A 205 -5.37 17.50 4.15
N MET A 206 -5.07 16.30 3.64
CA MET A 206 -3.75 15.68 3.77
C MET A 206 -2.85 15.99 2.55
N SER A 207 -1.60 16.41 2.79
CA SER A 207 -0.63 16.66 1.70
C SER A 207 0.81 16.37 2.14
N THR A 208 1.37 15.29 1.60
CA THR A 208 2.76 14.87 1.80
C THR A 208 3.79 15.87 1.28
N ARG A 209 3.47 16.59 0.18
CA ARG A 209 4.38 17.56 -0.46
C ARG A 209 4.46 18.90 0.27
N LYS A 210 3.50 19.24 1.13
CA LYS A 210 3.50 20.47 1.95
C LYS A 210 3.92 20.22 3.40
N GLY A 211 4.50 19.06 3.71
CA GLY A 211 4.88 18.68 5.08
C GLY A 211 3.70 18.43 6.02
N LYS A 212 2.47 18.33 5.49
CA LYS A 212 1.24 18.09 6.25
C LYS A 212 0.81 16.63 6.13
N THR A 213 1.68 15.73 6.56
CA THR A 213 1.31 14.32 6.73
C THR A 213 0.95 14.12 8.19
N ILE A 214 -0.29 13.76 8.46
CA ILE A 214 -0.74 13.35 9.79
C ILE A 214 -0.64 11.82 9.80
N PHE A 215 0.09 11.27 10.76
CA PHE A 215 0.13 9.81 10.94
C PHE A 215 -1.16 9.35 11.61
N LEU A 216 -1.63 8.16 11.24
CA LEU A 216 -2.82 7.57 11.84
C LEU A 216 -2.65 7.41 13.36
N GLU A 217 -1.47 7.00 13.82
CA GLU A 217 -1.16 6.91 15.25
C GLU A 217 -1.35 8.24 15.98
N ASP A 218 -0.85 9.35 15.41
CA ASP A 218 -1.01 10.69 15.98
C ASP A 218 -2.49 11.11 16.03
N LEU A 219 -3.28 10.73 15.02
CA LEU A 219 -4.73 10.99 14.99
C LEU A 219 -5.47 10.21 16.09
N LEU A 220 -5.12 8.94 16.30
CA LEU A 220 -5.70 8.11 17.36
C LEU A 220 -5.30 8.64 18.75
N ASP A 221 -4.05 9.06 18.92
CA ASP A 221 -3.56 9.65 20.17
C ASP A 221 -4.26 10.97 20.50
N GLU A 222 -4.48 11.83 19.51
CA GLU A 222 -5.27 13.05 19.67
C GLU A 222 -6.74 12.72 20.02
N GLY A 223 -7.30 11.67 19.42
CA GLY A 223 -8.63 11.16 19.78
C GLY A 223 -8.73 10.73 21.26
N GLN A 224 -7.77 9.93 21.74
CA GLN A 224 -7.67 9.53 23.15
C GLN A 224 -7.54 10.76 24.06
N LYS A 225 -6.67 11.71 23.70
CA LYS A 225 -6.43 12.93 24.48
C LYS A 225 -7.71 13.75 24.64
N ARG A 226 -8.43 14.02 23.54
CA ARG A 226 -9.70 14.76 23.58
C ARG A 226 -10.78 14.01 24.36
N GLY A 227 -10.85 12.70 24.20
CA GLY A 227 -11.74 11.84 25.01
C GLY A 227 -11.46 12.02 26.51
N LEU A 228 -10.19 12.02 26.90
CA LEU A 228 -9.77 12.17 28.30
C LEU A 228 -10.09 13.57 28.85
N GLU A 229 -9.80 14.62 28.09
CA GLU A 229 -10.15 16.01 28.43
C GLU A 229 -11.66 16.16 28.63
N LYS A 230 -12.46 15.57 27.75
CA LYS A 230 -13.93 15.59 27.87
C LYS A 230 -14.42 14.82 29.09
N MET A 231 -13.83 13.68 29.43
CA MET A 231 -14.22 12.92 30.61
C MET A 231 -13.92 13.68 31.91
N LYS A 232 -12.80 14.42 31.97
CA LYS A 232 -12.42 15.24 33.13
C LYS A 232 -13.37 16.40 33.42
N THR A 233 -14.29 16.75 32.52
CA THR A 233 -15.31 17.78 32.79
C THR A 233 -16.39 17.30 33.78
N ASN A 234 -16.48 16.00 34.07
CA ASN A 234 -17.34 15.45 35.11
C ASN A 234 -16.49 14.58 36.06
N LEU A 235 -15.94 15.21 37.10
CA LEU A 235 -15.00 14.57 38.02
C LEU A 235 -15.62 13.40 38.81
N GLU A 236 -16.92 13.48 39.12
CA GLU A 236 -17.63 12.42 39.83
C GLU A 236 -17.71 11.12 39.01
N LYS A 237 -18.06 11.21 37.72
CA LYS A 237 -18.04 10.05 36.84
C LYS A 237 -16.62 9.60 36.51
N PHE A 238 -15.69 10.55 36.38
CA PHE A 238 -14.30 10.26 36.06
C PHE A 238 -13.62 9.42 37.14
N SER A 239 -13.86 9.71 38.43
CA SER A 239 -13.26 8.98 39.56
C SER A 239 -13.77 7.54 39.67
N GLN A 240 -14.93 7.22 39.08
CA GLN A 240 -15.50 5.88 39.03
C GLN A 240 -14.87 4.99 37.94
N LEU A 241 -14.08 5.56 37.02
CA LEU A 241 -13.46 4.81 35.93
C LEU A 241 -12.28 3.97 36.44
N LYS A 242 -12.36 2.64 36.26
CA LYS A 242 -11.25 1.72 36.55
C LYS A 242 -10.00 2.02 35.70
N ASN A 243 -10.21 2.37 34.43
CA ASN A 243 -9.13 2.76 33.53
C ASN A 243 -9.60 3.89 32.61
N ALA A 244 -9.40 5.13 33.08
CA ALA A 244 -9.79 6.32 32.33
C ALA A 244 -9.10 6.42 30.96
N ARG A 245 -7.83 6.02 30.86
CA ARG A 245 -7.05 6.11 29.62
C ARG A 245 -7.58 5.16 28.54
N LEU A 246 -7.85 3.90 28.91
CA LEU A 246 -8.46 2.93 28.00
C LEU A 246 -9.86 3.36 27.57
N THR A 247 -10.67 3.85 28.52
CA THR A 247 -12.03 4.32 28.23
C THR A 247 -11.99 5.49 27.24
N ALA A 248 -11.08 6.44 27.45
CA ALA A 248 -10.85 7.56 26.53
C ALA A 248 -10.39 7.10 25.14
N ASP A 249 -9.53 6.08 25.07
CA ASP A 249 -9.09 5.49 23.80
C ASP A 249 -10.27 4.90 23.02
N ILE A 250 -11.09 4.08 23.68
CA ILE A 250 -12.26 3.45 23.07
C ILE A 250 -13.25 4.52 22.57
N CYS A 251 -13.52 5.55 23.37
CA CYS A 251 -14.40 6.64 22.96
C CYS A 251 -13.84 7.44 21.78
N GLY A 252 -12.54 7.79 21.81
CA GLY A 252 -11.87 8.52 20.74
C GLY A 252 -11.85 7.73 19.43
N LEU A 253 -11.47 6.45 19.50
CA LEU A 253 -11.49 5.52 18.38
C LEU A 253 -12.90 5.39 17.79
N SER A 254 -13.91 5.17 18.63
CA SER A 254 -15.30 5.03 18.21
C SER A 254 -15.79 6.28 17.49
N ALA A 255 -15.43 7.47 17.99
CA ALA A 255 -15.79 8.73 17.36
C ALA A 255 -15.14 8.89 15.97
N ILE A 256 -13.87 8.53 15.83
CA ILE A 256 -13.14 8.60 14.54
C ILE A 256 -13.76 7.64 13.53
N ILE A 257 -13.96 6.37 13.91
CA ILE A 257 -14.55 5.35 13.04
C ILE A 257 -15.99 5.73 12.66
N PHE A 258 -16.79 6.17 13.62
CA PHE A 258 -18.17 6.59 13.36
C PHE A 258 -18.23 7.80 12.43
N ALA A 259 -17.35 8.79 12.62
CA ALA A 259 -17.30 9.95 11.74
C ALA A 259 -17.05 9.57 10.28
N ASP A 260 -16.19 8.58 10.02
CA ASP A 260 -15.91 8.07 8.68
C ASP A 260 -17.06 7.20 8.13
N LEU A 261 -17.56 6.25 8.93
CA LEU A 261 -18.56 5.25 8.50
C LEU A 261 -20.02 5.76 8.51
N SER A 262 -20.31 6.89 9.16
CA SER A 262 -21.65 7.48 9.20
C SER A 262 -22.11 8.04 7.85
N SER A 263 -21.17 8.26 6.92
CA SER A 263 -21.44 8.73 5.57
C SER A 263 -21.30 7.58 4.56
N LYS A 264 -21.93 7.73 3.37
CA LYS A 264 -21.64 6.83 2.26
C LYS A 264 -20.15 6.92 1.91
N ARG A 265 -19.54 5.77 1.58
CA ARG A 265 -18.12 5.66 1.16
C ARG A 265 -17.78 6.58 -0.01
N ILE A 266 -18.74 6.79 -0.91
CA ILE A 266 -18.66 7.74 -2.02
C ILE A 266 -19.68 8.84 -1.71
N LYS A 267 -19.20 10.08 -1.63
CA LYS A 267 -20.07 11.26 -1.55
C LYS A 267 -20.69 11.56 -2.91
#